data_AF-A0A1M7BGJ6-F1
#
_entry.id   AF-A0A1M7BGJ6-F1
#
_cell.length_a   1.000
_cell.length_b   1.000
_cell.length_c   1.000
_cell.angle_alpha   90.00
_cell.angle_beta   90.00
_cell.angle_gamma   90.00
#
_symmetry.space_group_name_H-M   'P 1'
#
loop_
_entity.id
_entity.type
_entity.pdbx_description
1 polymer ?
#
loop_
_entity_poly.entity_id
_entity_poly.type
_entity_poly.pdbx_seq_one_letter_code
_entity_poly.pdbx_strand_id
1 'polypeptide(L)'
;MITFASLNKKGNLGNQLFYIASTIGIAKCNGHKYEFPEWQYADYFAEKLPVINSNVYFKKIIEVSNNYYDWKIGEENYDITGALQSEKYFSIKDTKKQFEFNLQFSLPLNNKYQFLFNKKNIVVSVRRGDFVYHPNYFQLSYKYYFLAITKNFTDWQERNLIFLSDDINYCKYHFGFMKNTFFLENLTPMEQLAITAKGQDFVISNSTFSWWVAWLAEKEDSKIIRPLKNFRGSYAELNDDSDFFPSRWIEFDHNKKNISKTYSGLIIKGVCYQIFIIVQFVAKKGFLLPKRIFSKIANLLFK
;
A
#
# COMPACT_ATOMS: atom_id res chain seq x y z
N MET A 1 30.41 3.81 -0.15
CA MET A 1 29.17 3.76 -1.00
C MET A 1 28.10 2.92 -0.31
N ILE A 2 26.82 3.14 -0.56
CA ILE A 2 25.72 2.30 -0.05
C ILE A 2 24.86 1.78 -1.20
N THR A 3 24.42 0.54 -1.11
CA THR A 3 23.50 -0.08 -2.06
C THR A 3 22.43 -0.94 -1.38
N PHE A 4 21.39 -1.30 -2.13
CA PHE A 4 20.52 -2.43 -1.86
C PHE A 4 20.76 -3.51 -2.93
N ALA A 5 21.65 -4.47 -2.67
CA ALA A 5 22.12 -5.42 -3.67
C ALA A 5 21.05 -6.44 -4.11
N SER A 6 19.96 -6.55 -3.35
CA SER A 6 18.85 -7.48 -3.62
C SER A 6 17.72 -6.87 -4.46
N LEU A 7 17.95 -5.73 -5.12
CA LEU A 7 16.95 -5.10 -5.99
C LEU A 7 16.49 -6.08 -7.09
N ASN A 8 15.19 -6.05 -7.44
CA ASN A 8 14.45 -7.05 -8.24
C ASN A 8 14.29 -8.45 -7.63
N LYS A 9 15.09 -8.84 -6.64
CA LYS A 9 15.06 -10.19 -6.04
C LYS A 9 14.22 -10.26 -4.76
N LYS A 10 14.07 -9.13 -4.06
CA LYS A 10 13.32 -9.06 -2.79
C LYS A 10 12.17 -8.06 -2.89
N GLY A 11 10.97 -8.55 -2.55
CA GLY A 11 9.75 -7.74 -2.46
C GLY A 11 9.18 -7.27 -3.81
N ASN A 12 7.89 -6.95 -3.79
CA ASN A 12 7.20 -6.35 -4.95
C ASN A 12 7.51 -4.85 -5.08
N LEU A 13 7.03 -4.21 -6.15
CA LEU A 13 7.25 -2.80 -6.51
C LEU A 13 7.22 -1.82 -5.32
N GLY A 14 6.18 -1.87 -4.47
CA GLY A 14 6.09 -0.98 -3.30
C GLY A 14 7.23 -1.13 -2.30
N ASN A 15 7.76 -2.33 -2.10
CA ASN A 15 8.94 -2.54 -1.26
C ASN A 15 10.21 -2.04 -1.94
N GLN A 16 10.32 -2.27 -3.26
CA GLN A 16 11.48 -1.84 -4.03
C GLN A 16 11.63 -0.30 -4.05
N LEU A 17 10.53 0.43 -4.14
CA LEU A 17 10.51 1.89 -3.99
C LEU A 17 11.02 2.34 -2.62
N PHE A 18 10.61 1.66 -1.54
CA PHE A 18 11.17 1.91 -0.20
C PHE A 18 12.66 1.63 -0.12
N TYR A 19 13.11 0.47 -0.63
CA TYR A 19 14.54 0.13 -0.61
C TYR A 19 15.37 1.18 -1.35
N ILE A 20 14.92 1.66 -2.51
CA ILE A 20 15.61 2.71 -3.26
C ILE A 20 15.61 4.03 -2.47
N ALA A 21 14.43 4.52 -2.05
CA ALA A 21 14.30 5.80 -1.36
C ALA A 21 15.11 5.85 -0.06
N SER A 22 14.97 4.82 0.78
CA SER A 22 15.68 4.72 2.05
C SER A 22 17.18 4.58 1.85
N THR A 23 17.64 3.80 0.87
CA THR A 23 19.08 3.69 0.56
C THR A 23 19.66 5.04 0.13
N ILE A 24 18.97 5.77 -0.75
CA ILE A 24 19.40 7.11 -1.20
C ILE A 24 19.49 8.07 -0.01
N GLY A 25 18.44 8.11 0.82
CA GLY A 25 18.39 9.03 1.96
C GLY A 25 19.44 8.70 3.02
N ILE A 26 19.58 7.44 3.40
CA ILE A 26 20.61 6.97 4.35
C ILE A 26 22.02 7.28 3.83
N ALA A 27 22.27 7.06 2.54
CA ALA A 27 23.55 7.39 1.91
C ALA A 27 23.84 8.89 1.99
N LYS A 28 22.89 9.74 1.58
CA LYS A 28 23.04 11.20 1.65
C LYS A 28 23.28 11.70 3.07
N CYS A 29 22.52 11.21 4.06
CA CYS A 29 22.67 11.60 5.46
C CYS A 29 24.04 11.24 6.05
N ASN A 30 24.67 10.17 5.55
CA ASN A 30 26.00 9.74 5.99
C ASN A 30 27.13 10.25 5.09
N GLY A 31 26.87 11.05 4.05
CA GLY A 31 27.89 11.51 3.11
C GLY A 31 28.40 10.45 2.13
N HIS A 32 27.66 9.36 1.94
CA HIS A 32 27.98 8.29 1.00
C HIS A 32 27.38 8.52 -0.39
N LYS A 33 28.09 8.07 -1.43
CA LYS A 33 27.49 7.79 -2.74
C LYS A 33 26.56 6.57 -2.66
N TYR A 34 25.58 6.51 -3.56
CA TYR A 34 24.69 5.36 -3.73
C TYR A 34 24.68 4.87 -5.17
N GLU A 35 24.61 3.55 -5.35
CA GLU A 35 24.46 2.87 -6.63
C GLU A 35 23.57 1.64 -6.44
N PHE A 36 22.92 1.17 -7.50
CA PHE A 36 22.00 0.04 -7.45
C PHE A 36 22.29 -0.98 -8.57
N PRO A 37 21.86 -2.25 -8.40
CA PRO A 37 21.68 -3.13 -9.54
C PRO A 37 20.72 -2.51 -10.57
N GLU A 38 20.84 -2.90 -11.84
CA GLU A 38 19.85 -2.50 -12.86
C GLU A 38 18.44 -2.84 -12.39
N TRP A 39 17.56 -1.84 -12.44
CA TRP A 39 16.19 -1.98 -11.94
C TRP A 39 15.21 -2.14 -13.09
N GLN A 40 14.40 -3.20 -13.07
CA GLN A 40 13.47 -3.49 -14.18
C GLN A 40 12.44 -2.38 -14.44
N TYR A 41 12.24 -1.49 -13.46
CA TYR A 41 11.29 -0.39 -13.53
C TYR A 41 11.95 0.98 -13.80
N ALA A 42 13.28 1.04 -14.00
CA ALA A 42 14.00 2.31 -14.16
C ALA A 42 13.53 3.15 -15.36
N ASP A 43 12.99 2.52 -16.40
CA ASP A 43 12.54 3.22 -17.62
C ASP A 43 11.20 3.95 -17.50
N TYR A 44 10.45 3.66 -16.44
CA TYR A 44 9.20 4.34 -16.13
C TYR A 44 9.40 5.70 -15.46
N PHE A 45 10.61 5.99 -14.98
CA PHE A 45 10.95 7.24 -14.29
C PHE A 45 11.88 8.12 -15.14
N ALA A 46 11.76 9.43 -14.95
CA ALA A 46 12.55 10.42 -15.67
C ALA A 46 14.01 10.42 -15.22
N GLU A 47 14.25 10.36 -13.91
CA GLU A 47 15.60 10.28 -13.34
C GLU A 47 16.09 8.83 -13.29
N LYS A 48 17.26 8.57 -13.89
CA LYS A 48 17.90 7.26 -13.85
C LYS A 48 18.66 7.07 -12.54
N LEU A 49 18.55 5.87 -11.98
CA LEU A 49 19.36 5.48 -10.84
C LEU A 49 20.81 5.22 -11.28
N PRO A 50 21.82 5.63 -10.49
CA PRO A 50 23.19 5.20 -10.71
C PRO A 50 23.31 3.67 -10.62
N VAL A 51 23.92 3.06 -11.62
CA VAL A 51 24.06 1.60 -11.73
C VAL A 51 25.46 1.15 -11.30
N ILE A 52 25.54 0.05 -10.55
CA ILE A 52 26.80 -0.56 -10.13
C ILE A 52 27.52 -1.14 -11.34
N ASN A 53 28.68 -0.58 -11.69
CA ASN A 53 29.46 -0.99 -12.88
C ASN A 53 30.70 -1.84 -12.56
N SER A 54 30.92 -2.22 -11.30
CA SER A 54 32.14 -2.93 -10.89
C SER A 54 31.89 -3.96 -9.79
N ASN A 55 32.78 -4.95 -9.70
CA ASN A 55 32.80 -5.93 -8.62
C ASN A 55 33.28 -5.27 -7.33
N VAL A 56 32.37 -4.60 -6.64
CA VAL A 56 32.62 -3.97 -5.33
C VAL A 56 32.21 -4.94 -4.22
N TYR A 57 33.08 -5.10 -3.23
CA TYR A 57 32.71 -5.80 -2.00
C TYR A 57 31.88 -4.87 -1.11
N PHE A 58 30.74 -5.38 -0.63
CA PHE A 58 29.85 -4.67 0.28
C PHE A 58 29.71 -5.42 1.60
N LYS A 59 29.93 -4.72 2.71
CA LYS A 59 29.65 -5.18 4.05
C LYS A 59 28.14 -5.09 4.32
N LYS A 60 27.55 -6.15 4.88
CA LYS A 60 26.11 -6.16 5.14
C LYS A 60 25.75 -5.42 6.41
N ILE A 61 24.70 -4.61 6.33
CA ILE A 61 24.00 -4.04 7.49
C ILE A 61 22.51 -4.32 7.34
N ILE A 62 21.84 -4.59 8.47
CA ILE A 62 20.47 -5.09 8.47
C ILE A 62 19.65 -4.32 9.49
N GLU A 63 18.53 -3.76 9.06
CA GLU A 63 17.51 -3.20 9.93
C GLU A 63 16.89 -4.32 10.77
N VAL A 64 16.98 -4.20 12.09
CA VAL A 64 16.64 -5.29 13.02
C VAL A 64 15.14 -5.34 13.35
N SER A 65 14.43 -4.21 13.23
CA SER A 65 12.98 -4.12 13.38
C SER A 65 12.35 -3.13 12.40
N ASN A 66 11.04 -3.16 12.23
CA ASN A 66 10.36 -2.42 11.16
C ASN A 66 10.09 -0.93 11.47
N ASN A 67 10.89 -0.31 12.35
CA ASN A 67 10.81 1.11 12.71
C ASN A 67 12.07 1.87 12.27
N TYR A 68 12.07 3.20 12.42
CA TYR A 68 13.18 4.02 11.96
C TYR A 68 14.44 3.84 12.82
N TYR A 69 15.59 3.83 12.15
CA TYR A 69 16.93 3.81 12.75
C TYR A 69 17.75 5.00 12.28
N ASP A 70 18.39 5.71 13.21
CA ASP A 70 19.42 6.69 12.87
C ASP A 70 20.74 5.97 12.56
N TRP A 71 20.93 5.65 11.27
CA TRP A 71 22.08 4.89 10.80
C TRP A 71 23.36 5.72 10.89
N LYS A 72 24.32 5.25 11.71
CA LYS A 72 25.70 5.76 11.74
C LYS A 72 26.62 4.80 11.00
N ILE A 73 26.93 5.13 9.75
CA ILE A 73 27.64 4.25 8.82
C ILE A 73 29.11 4.68 8.74
N GLY A 74 30.03 3.70 8.80
CA GLY A 74 31.47 3.94 8.68
C GLY A 74 31.90 4.20 7.24
N GLU A 75 33.20 4.29 6.95
CA GLU A 75 33.70 4.71 5.62
C GLU A 75 33.67 3.60 4.54
N GLU A 76 33.30 2.37 4.90
CA GLU A 76 33.30 1.23 3.98
C GLU A 76 32.15 1.29 2.95
N ASN A 77 32.07 0.26 2.10
CA ASN A 77 30.94 0.04 1.22
C ASN A 77 29.92 -0.87 1.90
N TYR A 78 28.64 -0.50 1.88
CA TYR A 78 27.59 -1.22 2.59
C TYR A 78 26.44 -1.68 1.69
N ASP A 79 25.99 -2.92 1.88
CA ASP A 79 24.72 -3.46 1.38
C ASP A 79 23.72 -3.39 2.53
N ILE A 80 22.83 -2.41 2.46
CA ILE A 80 21.79 -2.21 3.48
C ILE A 80 20.57 -3.04 3.15
N THR A 81 20.06 -3.77 4.13
CA THR A 81 18.87 -4.59 3.99
C THR A 81 17.96 -4.43 5.22
N GLY A 82 16.72 -4.90 5.13
CA GLY A 82 15.74 -4.71 6.19
C GLY A 82 14.33 -4.66 5.64
N ALA A 83 13.43 -4.03 6.40
CA ALA A 83 12.17 -3.53 5.88
C ALA A 83 12.41 -2.18 5.18
N LEU A 84 13.09 -1.24 5.85
CA LEU A 84 13.44 0.11 5.39
C LEU A 84 12.20 0.92 4.98
N GLN A 85 11.08 0.75 5.70
CA GLN A 85 9.75 1.23 5.31
C GLN A 85 9.30 2.45 6.11
N SER A 86 10.17 3.45 6.27
CA SER A 86 9.84 4.72 6.92
C SER A 86 10.20 5.91 6.05
N GLU A 87 9.30 6.89 5.97
CA GLU A 87 9.55 8.19 5.33
C GLU A 87 10.73 8.93 5.98
N LYS A 88 10.98 8.68 7.27
CA LYS A 88 12.07 9.32 8.02
C LYS A 88 13.46 9.03 7.43
N TYR A 89 13.59 8.00 6.61
CA TYR A 89 14.86 7.69 5.94
C TYR A 89 15.19 8.62 4.78
N PHE A 90 14.24 9.38 4.22
CA PHE A 90 14.47 10.10 2.96
C PHE A 90 13.79 11.46 2.88
N SER A 91 14.38 12.34 2.05
CA SER A 91 13.83 13.66 1.75
C SER A 91 12.61 13.55 0.83
N ILE A 92 11.48 14.14 1.23
CA ILE A 92 10.25 14.16 0.42
C ILE A 92 10.52 14.76 -0.96
N LYS A 93 11.22 15.89 -1.03
CA LYS A 93 11.49 16.61 -2.28
C LYS A 93 12.33 15.78 -3.24
N ASP A 94 13.44 15.24 -2.74
CA ASP A 94 14.38 14.49 -3.59
C ASP A 94 13.76 13.16 -4.04
N THR A 95 13.03 12.48 -3.15
CA THR A 95 12.39 11.20 -3.49
C THR A 95 11.24 11.38 -4.47
N LYS A 96 10.43 12.46 -4.36
CA LYS A 96 9.41 12.77 -5.37
C LYS A 96 10.03 13.05 -6.74
N LYS A 97 11.17 13.74 -6.78
CA LYS A 97 11.92 13.99 -8.02
C LYS A 97 12.48 12.69 -8.62
N GLN A 98 13.10 11.85 -7.78
CA GLN A 98 13.66 10.56 -8.19
C GLN A 98 12.60 9.62 -8.79
N PHE A 99 11.36 9.70 -8.29
CA PHE A 99 10.22 8.91 -8.78
C PHE A 99 9.24 9.72 -9.63
N GLU A 100 9.69 10.80 -10.26
CA GLU A 100 8.92 11.48 -11.29
C GLU A 100 8.80 10.58 -12.53
N PHE A 101 7.58 10.35 -12.99
CA PHE A 101 7.34 9.46 -14.13
C PHE A 101 7.83 10.05 -15.44
N ASN A 102 8.44 9.21 -16.28
CA ASN A 102 8.79 9.55 -17.66
C ASN A 102 7.53 9.97 -18.44
N LEU A 103 7.60 11.11 -19.14
CA LEU A 103 6.48 11.65 -19.93
C LEU A 103 6.06 10.72 -21.07
N GLN A 104 7.00 10.04 -21.72
CA GLN A 104 6.68 9.10 -22.82
C GLN A 104 5.83 7.93 -22.32
N PHE A 105 6.03 7.52 -21.07
CA PHE A 105 5.24 6.49 -20.42
C PHE A 105 3.91 7.04 -19.87
N SER A 106 3.94 8.18 -19.19
CA SER A 106 2.79 8.67 -18.42
C SER A 106 1.75 9.42 -19.27
N LEU A 107 2.13 10.12 -20.34
CA LEU A 107 1.20 10.90 -21.15
C LEU A 107 0.09 10.06 -21.82
N PRO A 108 0.36 8.90 -22.45
CA PRO A 108 -0.70 8.07 -23.03
C PRO A 108 -1.71 7.58 -21.98
N LEU A 109 -1.22 7.16 -20.80
CA LEU A 109 -2.07 6.74 -19.68
C LEU A 109 -2.94 7.90 -19.18
N ASN A 110 -2.33 9.07 -18.99
CA ASN A 110 -3.01 10.27 -18.53
C ASN A 110 -4.14 10.69 -19.49
N ASN A 111 -3.89 10.66 -20.79
CA ASN A 111 -4.89 11.00 -21.80
C ASN A 111 -6.05 9.99 -21.82
N LYS A 112 -5.74 8.69 -21.71
CA LYS A 112 -6.74 7.62 -21.68
C LYS A 112 -7.64 7.71 -20.45
N TYR A 113 -7.09 8.06 -19.28
CA TYR A 113 -7.79 8.03 -18.00
C TYR A 113 -8.15 9.41 -17.43
N GLN A 114 -8.04 10.48 -18.21
CA GLN A 114 -8.33 11.86 -17.77
C GLN A 114 -9.73 12.02 -17.15
N PHE A 115 -10.71 11.24 -17.62
CA PHE A 115 -12.09 11.29 -17.13
C PHE A 115 -12.22 10.91 -15.65
N LEU A 116 -11.26 10.17 -15.09
CA LEU A 116 -11.24 9.84 -13.66
C LEU A 116 -10.97 11.06 -12.77
N PHE A 117 -10.35 12.10 -13.33
CA PHE A 117 -9.86 13.27 -12.59
C PHE A 117 -10.58 14.57 -12.98
N ASN A 118 -11.68 14.49 -13.72
CA ASN A 118 -12.48 15.66 -14.14
C ASN A 118 -13.23 16.36 -13.00
N LYS A 119 -13.23 15.76 -11.81
CA LYS A 119 -13.73 16.32 -10.55
C LYS A 119 -12.93 15.75 -9.38
N LYS A 120 -13.23 16.23 -8.16
CA LYS A 120 -12.63 15.68 -6.94
C LYS A 120 -12.77 14.16 -6.90
N ASN A 121 -11.72 13.47 -6.50
CA ASN A 121 -11.65 12.02 -6.52
C ASN A 121 -11.06 11.48 -5.23
N ILE A 122 -11.44 10.25 -4.91
CA ILE A 122 -10.89 9.47 -3.80
C ILE A 122 -10.34 8.18 -4.41
N VAL A 123 -9.03 8.02 -4.35
CA VAL A 123 -8.35 6.79 -4.77
C VAL A 123 -8.42 5.78 -3.61
N VAL A 124 -8.94 4.59 -3.88
CA VAL A 124 -9.19 3.54 -2.89
C VAL A 124 -8.34 2.33 -3.22
N SER A 125 -7.20 2.20 -2.52
CA SER A 125 -6.25 1.11 -2.74
C SER A 125 -6.56 -0.07 -1.81
N VAL A 126 -7.10 -1.15 -2.38
CA VAL A 126 -7.50 -2.35 -1.66
C VAL A 126 -6.43 -3.44 -1.84
N ARG A 127 -5.96 -4.02 -0.73
CA ARG A 127 -5.05 -5.18 -0.75
C ARG A 127 -5.78 -6.44 -0.28
N ARG A 128 -5.81 -7.48 -1.12
CA ARG A 128 -6.35 -8.80 -0.82
C ARG A 128 -5.28 -9.86 -1.02
N GLY A 129 -5.10 -10.39 -2.24
CA GLY A 129 -4.09 -11.36 -2.65
C GLY A 129 -3.46 -12.21 -1.52
N ASP A 130 -2.16 -12.02 -1.33
CA ASP A 130 -1.33 -12.66 -0.31
C ASP A 130 -1.68 -12.26 1.14
N PHE A 131 -2.46 -11.20 1.35
CA PHE A 131 -2.95 -10.80 2.67
C PHE A 131 -4.11 -11.68 3.15
N VAL A 132 -4.78 -12.42 2.25
CA VAL A 132 -5.84 -13.35 2.62
C VAL A 132 -5.28 -14.44 3.53
N TYR A 133 -5.69 -14.45 4.79
CA TYR A 133 -5.17 -15.34 5.86
C TYR A 133 -3.70 -15.16 6.22
N HIS A 134 -3.09 -14.03 5.88
CA HIS A 134 -1.70 -13.79 6.26
C HIS A 134 -1.54 -13.84 7.79
N PRO A 135 -0.55 -14.57 8.32
CA PRO A 135 -0.35 -14.68 9.76
C PRO A 135 0.01 -13.34 10.40
N ASN A 136 0.88 -12.58 9.71
CA ASN A 136 1.53 -11.38 10.26
C ASN A 136 0.84 -10.05 9.93
N TYR A 137 0.06 -9.95 8.83
CA TYR A 137 -0.52 -8.68 8.39
C TYR A 137 -2.04 -8.68 8.56
N PHE A 138 -2.60 -7.54 8.99
CA PHE A 138 -4.05 -7.36 8.99
C PHE A 138 -4.59 -7.39 7.56
N GLN A 139 -5.67 -8.14 7.35
CA GLN A 139 -6.46 -8.02 6.14
C GLN A 139 -7.65 -7.11 6.41
N LEU A 140 -7.66 -5.95 5.76
CA LEU A 140 -8.75 -4.98 5.90
C LEU A 140 -10.02 -5.50 5.22
N SER A 141 -11.16 -5.23 5.84
CA SER A 141 -12.48 -5.65 5.38
C SER A 141 -13.13 -4.60 4.48
N TYR A 142 -14.13 -4.99 3.69
CA TYR A 142 -14.97 -4.04 2.95
C TYR A 142 -15.56 -2.94 3.85
N LYS A 143 -15.83 -3.26 5.12
CA LYS A 143 -16.35 -2.33 6.14
C LYS A 143 -15.36 -1.21 6.43
N TYR A 144 -14.06 -1.49 6.49
CA TYR A 144 -13.03 -0.46 6.64
C TYR A 144 -13.12 0.56 5.51
N TYR A 145 -13.03 0.11 4.25
CA TYR A 145 -13.01 1.01 3.10
C TYR A 145 -14.31 1.79 2.97
N PHE A 146 -15.47 1.13 3.11
CA PHE A 146 -16.77 1.78 3.04
C PHE A 146 -16.91 2.89 4.10
N LEU A 147 -16.57 2.59 5.35
CA LEU A 147 -16.68 3.57 6.43
C LEU A 147 -15.62 4.65 6.34
N ALA A 148 -14.41 4.33 5.88
CA ALA A 148 -13.36 5.32 5.66
C ALA A 148 -13.82 6.35 4.62
N ILE A 149 -14.44 5.92 3.52
CA ILE A 149 -15.01 6.81 2.50
C ILE A 149 -16.16 7.62 3.12
N THR A 150 -17.21 6.94 3.59
CA THR A 150 -18.47 7.60 3.96
C THR A 150 -18.42 8.44 5.24
N LYS A 151 -17.42 8.23 6.11
CA LYS A 151 -17.25 9.00 7.36
C LYS A 151 -16.24 10.12 7.26
N ASN A 152 -15.29 10.04 6.32
CA ASN A 152 -14.25 11.07 6.19
C ASN A 152 -14.48 12.03 5.02
N PHE A 153 -15.41 11.71 4.12
CA PHE A 153 -15.71 12.53 2.95
C PHE A 153 -17.22 12.72 2.86
N THR A 154 -17.73 13.87 3.28
CA THR A 154 -19.17 14.15 3.35
C THR A 154 -19.82 14.29 1.96
N ASP A 155 -19.02 14.68 0.98
CA ASP A 155 -19.36 14.87 -0.44
C ASP A 155 -18.95 13.66 -1.29
N TRP A 156 -18.71 12.48 -0.70
CA TRP A 156 -18.17 11.32 -1.43
C TRP A 156 -19.01 10.90 -2.64
N GLN A 157 -20.34 11.10 -2.60
CA GLN A 157 -21.25 10.77 -3.71
C GLN A 157 -21.02 11.64 -4.94
N GLU A 158 -20.50 12.86 -4.76
CA GLU A 158 -20.24 13.81 -5.83
C GLU A 158 -18.86 13.60 -6.46
N ARG A 159 -18.00 12.81 -5.81
CA ARG A 159 -16.62 12.55 -6.23
C ARG A 159 -16.52 11.32 -7.14
N ASN A 160 -15.38 11.15 -7.82
CA ASN A 160 -15.03 9.87 -8.44
C ASN A 160 -14.35 8.97 -7.40
N LEU A 161 -14.84 7.74 -7.22
CA LEU A 161 -14.18 6.74 -6.37
C LEU A 161 -13.37 5.79 -7.25
N ILE A 162 -12.05 5.89 -7.22
CA ILE A 162 -11.15 5.17 -8.11
C ILE A 162 -10.54 3.99 -7.35
N PHE A 163 -11.02 2.78 -7.63
CA PHE A 163 -10.57 1.56 -6.99
C PHE A 163 -9.41 0.92 -7.76
N LEU A 164 -8.35 0.59 -7.03
CA LEU A 164 -7.26 -0.25 -7.49
C LEU A 164 -7.02 -1.38 -6.49
N SER A 165 -6.72 -2.57 -7.00
CA SER A 165 -6.64 -3.78 -6.19
C SER A 165 -5.91 -4.89 -6.92
N ASP A 166 -5.29 -5.80 -6.16
CA ASP A 166 -4.85 -7.10 -6.67
C ASP A 166 -6.00 -8.12 -6.80
N ASP A 167 -7.18 -7.76 -6.28
CA ASP A 167 -8.45 -8.46 -6.49
C ASP A 167 -9.54 -7.42 -6.79
N ILE A 168 -9.69 -7.08 -8.07
CA ILE A 168 -10.66 -6.07 -8.50
C ILE A 168 -12.10 -6.60 -8.46
N ASN A 169 -12.27 -7.93 -8.58
CA ASN A 169 -13.58 -8.58 -8.47
C ASN A 169 -14.16 -8.44 -7.06
N TYR A 170 -13.31 -8.55 -6.02
CA TYR A 170 -13.69 -8.20 -4.64
C TYR A 170 -14.24 -6.77 -4.54
N CYS A 171 -13.58 -5.82 -5.20
CA CYS A 171 -13.99 -4.43 -5.18
C CYS A 171 -15.33 -4.22 -5.90
N LYS A 172 -15.51 -4.80 -7.09
CA LYS A 172 -16.78 -4.74 -7.84
C LYS A 172 -17.92 -5.37 -7.06
N TYR A 173 -17.69 -6.54 -6.45
CA TYR A 173 -18.71 -7.25 -5.67
C TYR A 173 -19.23 -6.39 -4.52
N HIS A 174 -18.32 -5.80 -3.73
CA HIS A 174 -18.68 -5.00 -2.56
C HIS A 174 -19.10 -3.57 -2.90
N PHE A 175 -18.43 -2.88 -3.81
CA PHE A 175 -18.58 -1.44 -4.02
C PHE A 175 -19.26 -1.07 -5.34
N GLY A 176 -19.51 -2.01 -6.25
CA GLY A 176 -20.14 -1.73 -7.55
C GLY A 176 -21.58 -1.19 -7.48
N PHE A 177 -22.21 -1.19 -6.31
CA PHE A 177 -23.50 -0.52 -6.10
C PHE A 177 -23.38 1.02 -6.01
N MET A 178 -22.17 1.53 -5.73
CA MET A 178 -21.90 2.96 -5.71
C MET A 178 -21.74 3.47 -7.14
N LYS A 179 -22.67 4.31 -7.59
CA LYS A 179 -22.78 4.76 -9.00
C LYS A 179 -21.57 5.55 -9.50
N ASN A 180 -20.78 6.11 -8.60
CA ASN A 180 -19.62 6.95 -8.88
C ASN A 180 -18.28 6.19 -8.74
N THR A 181 -18.30 4.87 -8.90
CA THR A 181 -17.10 4.01 -8.82
C THR A 181 -16.48 3.74 -10.17
N PHE A 182 -15.16 3.74 -10.19
CA PHE A 182 -14.33 3.36 -11.32
C PHE A 182 -13.33 2.31 -10.85
N PHE A 183 -13.19 1.22 -11.60
CA PHE A 183 -12.31 0.11 -11.23
C PHE A 183 -11.14 0.05 -12.23
N LEU A 184 -9.92 0.21 -11.74
CA LEU A 184 -8.71 0.15 -12.55
C LEU A 184 -8.37 -1.31 -12.86
N GLU A 185 -8.74 -1.74 -14.07
CA GLU A 185 -8.57 -3.11 -14.57
C GLU A 185 -7.55 -3.17 -15.70
N ASN A 186 -6.92 -4.33 -15.85
CA ASN A 186 -5.98 -4.61 -16.93
C ASN A 186 -4.82 -3.59 -17.00
N LEU A 187 -4.37 -3.14 -15.83
CA LEU A 187 -3.24 -2.25 -15.65
C LEU A 187 -2.20 -2.92 -14.78
N THR A 188 -0.95 -2.85 -15.20
CA THR A 188 0.21 -3.27 -14.41
C THR A 188 0.31 -2.44 -13.12
N PRO A 189 1.00 -2.93 -12.07
CA PRO A 189 1.24 -2.15 -10.87
C PRO A 189 1.91 -0.79 -11.15
N MET A 190 2.80 -0.72 -12.14
CA MET A 190 3.46 0.54 -12.52
C MET A 190 2.47 1.52 -13.17
N GLU A 191 1.62 1.06 -14.08
CA GLU A 191 0.58 1.92 -14.67
C GLU A 191 -0.43 2.40 -13.63
N GLN A 192 -0.83 1.54 -12.69
CA GLN A 192 -1.70 1.92 -11.58
C GLN A 192 -1.05 3.01 -10.71
N LEU A 193 0.23 2.86 -10.38
CA LEU A 193 0.99 3.86 -9.62
C LEU A 193 1.06 5.20 -10.36
N ALA A 194 1.36 5.17 -11.66
CA ALA A 194 1.47 6.38 -12.49
C ALA A 194 0.13 7.12 -12.66
N ILE A 195 -0.95 6.39 -12.96
CA ILE A 195 -2.28 7.00 -13.14
C ILE A 195 -2.77 7.61 -11.82
N THR A 196 -2.57 6.91 -10.71
CA THR A 196 -3.05 7.37 -9.39
C THR A 196 -2.21 8.49 -8.77
N ALA A 197 -1.03 8.80 -9.33
CA ALA A 197 -0.24 9.97 -8.97
C ALA A 197 -0.99 11.30 -9.14
N LYS A 198 -2.07 11.33 -9.93
CA LYS A 198 -2.95 12.49 -10.12
C LYS A 198 -4.11 12.55 -9.12
N GLY A 199 -4.24 11.55 -8.25
CA GLY A 199 -5.30 11.47 -7.24
C GLY A 199 -5.31 12.68 -6.31
N GLN A 200 -6.46 12.96 -5.72
CA GLN A 200 -6.61 14.06 -4.77
C GLN A 200 -6.57 13.56 -3.33
N ASP A 201 -7.48 12.66 -2.98
CA ASP A 201 -7.64 12.09 -1.65
C ASP A 201 -7.55 10.57 -1.70
N PHE A 202 -7.25 9.94 -0.57
CA PHE A 202 -6.92 8.52 -0.55
C PHE A 202 -7.56 7.77 0.62
N VAL A 203 -7.98 6.54 0.36
CA VAL A 203 -8.24 5.52 1.37
C VAL A 203 -7.37 4.33 1.05
N ILE A 204 -6.37 4.06 1.89
CA ILE A 204 -5.34 3.08 1.60
C ILE A 204 -5.44 1.84 2.48
N SER A 205 -4.84 0.75 2.00
CA SER A 205 -4.54 -0.44 2.79
C SER A 205 -3.21 -0.32 3.54
N ASN A 206 -2.89 -1.33 4.35
CA ASN A 206 -1.61 -1.52 5.04
C ASN A 206 -0.51 -2.14 4.16
N SER A 207 -0.61 -2.03 2.84
CA SER A 207 0.43 -2.50 1.93
C SER A 207 1.41 -1.39 1.54
N THR A 208 2.68 -1.74 1.30
CA THR A 208 3.68 -0.80 0.78
C THR A 208 3.30 -0.22 -0.57
N PHE A 209 2.60 -0.98 -1.42
CA PHE A 209 2.11 -0.45 -2.69
C PHE A 209 1.06 0.64 -2.48
N SER A 210 0.08 0.41 -1.61
CA SER A 210 -0.93 1.44 -1.25
C SER A 210 -0.30 2.67 -0.62
N TRP A 211 0.77 2.49 0.17
CA TRP A 211 1.54 3.58 0.74
C TRP A 211 2.12 4.49 -0.36
N TRP A 212 2.85 3.91 -1.33
CA TRP A 212 3.44 4.67 -2.43
C TRP A 212 2.42 5.31 -3.36
N VAL A 213 1.28 4.66 -3.58
CA VAL A 213 0.14 5.24 -4.32
C VAL A 213 -0.31 6.57 -3.71
N ALA A 214 -0.48 6.63 -2.39
CA ALA A 214 -0.86 7.88 -1.74
C ALA A 214 0.29 8.87 -1.64
N TRP A 215 1.49 8.40 -1.26
CA TRP A 215 2.63 9.27 -0.99
C TRP A 215 3.13 10.04 -2.22
N LEU A 216 3.21 9.39 -3.39
CA LEU A 216 3.63 10.06 -4.63
C LEU A 216 2.62 11.12 -5.07
N ALA A 217 1.33 10.85 -4.88
CA ALA A 217 0.24 11.73 -5.28
C ALA A 217 -0.07 12.83 -4.25
N GLU A 218 0.45 12.72 -3.03
CA GLU A 218 0.09 13.57 -1.92
C GLU A 218 0.38 15.05 -2.20
N LYS A 219 -0.63 15.88 -1.98
CA LYS A 219 -0.57 17.35 -2.05
C LYS A 219 -0.80 17.94 -0.67
N GLU A 220 -0.58 19.24 -0.53
CA GLU A 220 -0.79 19.95 0.73
C GLU A 220 -2.23 19.82 1.26
N ASP A 221 -3.22 19.79 0.35
CA ASP A 221 -4.64 19.65 0.68
C ASP A 221 -5.18 18.22 0.59
N SER A 222 -4.30 17.22 0.38
CA SER A 222 -4.71 15.82 0.30
C SER A 222 -5.15 15.27 1.65
N LYS A 223 -6.29 14.59 1.66
CA LYS A 223 -6.79 13.81 2.79
C LYS A 223 -6.53 12.33 2.58
N ILE A 224 -5.57 11.77 3.32
CA ILE A 224 -5.16 10.37 3.23
C ILE A 224 -5.63 9.62 4.47
N ILE A 225 -6.51 8.64 4.28
CA ILE A 225 -7.05 7.78 5.34
C ILE A 225 -6.34 6.43 5.34
N ARG A 226 -5.77 6.06 6.48
CA ARG A 226 -4.96 4.84 6.64
C ARG A 226 -5.46 3.96 7.80
N PRO A 227 -5.14 2.66 7.81
CA PRO A 227 -5.56 1.74 8.88
C PRO A 227 -4.76 1.99 10.17
N LEU A 228 -5.28 1.53 11.31
CA LEU A 228 -4.59 1.69 12.60
C LEU A 228 -3.24 0.97 12.67
N LYS A 229 -3.17 -0.25 12.14
CA LYS A 229 -2.02 -1.16 12.28
C LYS A 229 -1.79 -1.95 11.01
N ASN A 230 -0.54 -2.31 10.79
CA ASN A 230 -0.12 -3.22 9.72
C ASN A 230 -0.04 -4.65 10.24
N PHE A 231 0.60 -4.84 11.40
CA PHE A 231 0.93 -6.16 11.93
C PHE A 231 -0.12 -6.72 12.89
N ARG A 232 -0.21 -8.05 12.97
CA ARG A 232 -1.05 -8.80 13.91
C ARG A 232 -0.37 -10.07 14.42
N GLY A 233 -0.95 -10.66 15.46
CA GLY A 233 -0.42 -11.88 16.08
C GLY A 233 0.94 -11.64 16.74
N SER A 234 1.73 -12.70 16.91
CA SER A 234 3.07 -12.61 17.51
C SER A 234 4.02 -11.70 16.74
N TYR A 235 3.81 -11.52 15.43
CA TYR A 235 4.63 -10.61 14.64
C TYR A 235 4.50 -9.16 15.10
N ALA A 236 3.31 -8.74 15.57
CA ALA A 236 3.09 -7.40 16.11
C ALA A 236 3.67 -7.19 17.52
N GLU A 237 4.05 -8.26 18.22
CA GLU A 237 4.72 -8.20 19.52
C GLU A 237 6.24 -8.02 19.35
N LEU A 238 6.78 -8.48 18.22
CA LEU A 238 8.21 -8.45 17.91
C LEU A 238 8.62 -7.31 16.97
N ASN A 239 7.66 -6.61 16.37
CA ASN A 239 7.92 -5.56 15.38
C ASN A 239 7.10 -4.32 15.71
N ASP A 240 7.68 -3.18 15.38
CA ASP A 240 7.05 -1.88 15.54
C ASP A 240 6.77 -1.28 14.14
N ASP A 241 5.51 -0.93 13.89
CA ASP A 241 5.06 -0.25 12.66
C ASP A 241 4.71 1.22 12.87
N SER A 242 5.09 1.81 14.02
CA SER A 242 4.80 3.20 14.38
C SER A 242 5.32 4.22 13.36
N ASP A 243 6.45 3.92 12.71
CA ASP A 243 7.12 4.78 11.74
C ASP A 243 6.78 4.47 10.28
N PHE A 244 5.86 3.52 10.05
CA PHE A 244 5.48 3.10 8.69
C PHE A 244 4.66 4.18 7.97
N PHE A 245 3.62 4.70 8.62
CA PHE A 245 2.77 5.74 8.04
C PHE A 245 3.27 7.13 8.44
N PRO A 246 3.31 8.10 7.51
CA PRO A 246 3.49 9.50 7.87
C PRO A 246 2.49 9.95 8.93
N SER A 247 2.97 10.67 9.95
CA SER A 247 2.14 11.13 11.07
C SER A 247 1.03 12.10 10.64
N ARG A 248 1.19 12.75 9.49
CA ARG A 248 0.18 13.64 8.87
C ARG A 248 -1.00 12.88 8.25
N TRP A 249 -0.90 11.57 8.03
CA TRP A 249 -2.02 10.78 7.50
C TRP A 249 -3.01 10.43 8.61
N ILE A 250 -4.30 10.40 8.27
CA ILE A 250 -5.38 10.26 9.23
C ILE A 250 -5.61 8.77 9.53
N GLU A 251 -5.40 8.39 10.78
CA GLU A 251 -5.73 7.06 11.24
C GLU A 251 -7.25 6.84 11.31
N PHE A 252 -7.73 5.68 10.85
CA PHE A 252 -9.15 5.37 10.92
C PHE A 252 -9.45 4.03 11.61
N ASP A 253 -10.03 4.13 12.80
CA ASP A 253 -10.62 2.99 13.50
C ASP A 253 -12.08 2.74 13.07
N HIS A 254 -12.28 1.66 12.31
CA HIS A 254 -13.60 1.20 11.87
C HIS A 254 -14.27 0.22 12.84
N ASN A 255 -13.55 -0.29 13.86
CA ASN A 255 -14.05 -1.40 14.70
C ASN A 255 -15.26 -1.01 15.54
N LYS A 256 -15.30 0.23 16.05
CA LYS A 256 -16.41 0.76 16.87
C LYS A 256 -17.53 1.42 16.05
N LYS A 257 -17.45 1.36 14.72
CA LYS A 257 -18.40 2.02 13.82
C LYS A 257 -19.25 0.98 13.11
N ASN A 258 -20.51 1.32 12.82
CA ASN A 258 -21.43 0.44 12.10
C ASN A 258 -21.85 1.06 10.77
N ILE A 259 -22.08 0.19 9.79
CA ILE A 259 -22.66 0.57 8.50
C ILE A 259 -24.14 0.87 8.76
N SER A 260 -24.63 1.98 8.24
CA SER A 260 -26.05 2.35 8.35
C SER A 260 -26.94 1.25 7.74
N LYS A 261 -28.12 1.01 8.35
CA LYS A 261 -29.12 0.05 7.85
C LYS A 261 -29.58 0.37 6.42
N THR A 262 -29.44 1.62 5.96
CA THR A 262 -29.69 2.03 4.57
C THR A 262 -28.78 1.31 3.57
N TYR A 263 -27.65 0.74 4.00
CA TYR A 263 -26.75 -0.07 3.19
C TYR A 263 -26.81 -1.56 3.56
N SER A 264 -27.99 -2.06 3.96
CA SER A 264 -28.22 -3.48 4.31
C SER A 264 -27.73 -4.44 3.23
N GLY A 265 -27.88 -4.10 1.95
CA GLY A 265 -27.37 -4.90 0.83
C GLY A 265 -25.84 -5.11 0.89
N LEU A 266 -25.07 -4.08 1.27
CA LEU A 266 -23.62 -4.21 1.46
C LEU A 266 -23.29 -5.12 2.66
N ILE A 267 -24.05 -4.99 3.75
CA ILE A 267 -23.88 -5.82 4.95
C ILE A 267 -24.12 -7.30 4.60
N ILE A 268 -25.22 -7.60 3.92
CA ILE A 268 -25.59 -8.96 3.47
C ILE A 268 -24.49 -9.53 2.57
N LYS A 269 -24.07 -8.79 1.53
CA LYS A 269 -22.95 -9.19 0.66
C LYS A 269 -21.69 -9.50 1.46
N GLY A 270 -21.38 -8.66 2.44
CA GLY A 270 -20.26 -8.84 3.36
C GLY A 270 -20.30 -10.17 4.12
N VAL A 271 -21.45 -10.49 4.71
CA VAL A 271 -21.67 -11.73 5.46
C VAL A 271 -21.59 -12.94 4.52
N CYS A 272 -22.29 -12.89 3.37
CA CYS A 272 -22.24 -13.96 2.37
C CYS A 272 -20.81 -14.24 1.89
N TYR A 273 -20.03 -13.20 1.60
CA TYR A 273 -18.64 -13.33 1.18
C TYR A 273 -17.77 -13.97 2.27
N GLN A 274 -17.95 -13.58 3.54
CA GLN A 274 -17.21 -14.21 4.65
C GLN A 274 -17.56 -15.70 4.82
N ILE A 275 -18.83 -16.06 4.69
CA ILE A 275 -19.27 -17.46 4.73
C ILE A 275 -18.61 -18.25 3.58
N PHE A 276 -18.67 -17.72 2.36
CA PHE A 276 -18.03 -18.35 1.19
C PHE A 276 -16.52 -18.60 1.41
N ILE A 277 -15.81 -17.60 1.92
CA ILE A 277 -14.38 -17.68 2.21
C ILE A 277 -14.08 -18.73 3.29
N ILE A 278 -14.90 -18.82 4.35
CA ILE A 278 -14.77 -19.86 5.37
C ILE A 278 -15.02 -21.25 4.79
N VAL A 279 -16.06 -21.42 3.97
CA VAL A 279 -16.36 -22.70 3.30
C VAL A 279 -15.20 -23.14 2.41
N GLN A 280 -14.66 -22.23 1.59
CA GLN A 280 -13.47 -22.47 0.76
C GLN A 280 -12.27 -22.91 1.59
N PHE A 281 -11.99 -22.22 2.71
CA PHE A 281 -10.88 -22.57 3.59
C PHE A 281 -11.04 -23.95 4.24
N VAL A 282 -12.24 -24.28 4.70
CA VAL A 282 -12.58 -25.58 5.31
C VAL A 282 -12.45 -26.70 4.28
N ALA A 283 -13.00 -26.52 3.09
CA ALA A 283 -12.89 -27.47 1.98
C ALA A 283 -11.43 -27.74 1.60
N LYS A 284 -10.60 -26.69 1.56
CA LYS A 284 -9.16 -26.80 1.24
C LYS A 284 -8.34 -27.48 2.33
N LYS A 285 -8.75 -27.41 3.60
CA LYS A 285 -8.02 -27.99 4.74
C LYS A 285 -8.53 -29.37 5.22
N GLY A 286 -9.64 -29.89 4.68
CA GLY A 286 -10.10 -31.25 4.96
C GLY A 286 -10.52 -31.55 6.41
N PHE A 287 -10.86 -30.54 7.23
CA PHE A 287 -11.26 -30.72 8.64
C PHE A 287 -12.64 -30.10 8.95
N LEU A 288 -13.41 -30.75 9.84
CA LEU A 288 -14.64 -30.23 10.45
C LEU A 288 -14.41 -28.86 11.12
N LEU A 289 -15.33 -27.92 10.87
CA LEU A 289 -15.32 -26.55 11.42
C LEU A 289 -15.10 -26.54 12.95
N PRO A 290 -14.00 -25.95 13.48
CA PRO A 290 -13.85 -25.79 14.92
C PRO A 290 -14.96 -24.89 15.50
N LYS A 291 -15.53 -25.26 16.66
CA LYS A 291 -16.65 -24.56 17.34
C LYS A 291 -16.47 -23.03 17.47
N ARG A 292 -15.23 -22.53 17.53
CA ARG A 292 -14.89 -21.10 17.54
C ARG A 292 -15.23 -20.34 16.25
N ILE A 293 -15.31 -21.01 15.11
CA ILE A 293 -15.71 -20.40 13.83
C ILE A 293 -17.23 -20.26 13.77
N PHE A 294 -17.97 -21.26 14.27
CA PHE A 294 -19.42 -21.17 14.45
C PHE A 294 -19.83 -20.00 15.33
N SER A 295 -19.14 -19.78 16.47
CA SER A 295 -19.45 -18.64 17.34
C SER A 295 -19.14 -17.27 16.70
N LYS A 296 -18.13 -17.19 15.82
CA LYS A 296 -17.85 -15.99 15.04
C LYS A 296 -18.91 -15.71 13.98
N ILE A 297 -19.38 -16.74 13.26
CA ILE A 297 -20.46 -16.61 12.26
C ILE A 297 -21.78 -16.24 12.95
N ALA A 298 -22.11 -16.86 14.08
CA ALA A 298 -23.30 -16.52 14.86
C ALA A 298 -23.23 -15.05 15.35
N ASN A 299 -22.09 -14.61 15.88
CA ASN A 299 -21.91 -13.20 16.28
C ASN A 299 -21.94 -12.20 15.11
N LEU A 300 -21.72 -12.64 13.87
CA LEU A 300 -21.82 -11.83 12.65
C LEU A 300 -23.26 -11.73 12.11
N LEU A 301 -24.11 -12.70 12.43
CA LEU A 301 -25.52 -12.74 12.02
C LEU A 301 -26.45 -12.07 13.04
N PHE A 302 -26.05 -11.99 14.31
CA PHE A 302 -26.89 -11.52 15.43
C PHE A 302 -26.40 -10.22 16.10
N LYS A 303 -25.52 -9.44 15.46
CA LYS A 303 -25.15 -8.06 15.84
C LYS A 303 -25.37 -7.08 14.69
#